data_AF-A0A809RND8-F1
#
_entry.id   AF-A0A809RND8-F1
#
_cell.length_a   1.000
_cell.length_b   1.000
_cell.length_c   1.000
_cell.angle_alpha   90.00
_cell.angle_beta   90.00
_cell.angle_gamma   90.00
#
_symmetry.space_group_name_H-M   'P 1'
#
loop_
_entity.id
_entity.type
_entity.pdbx_description
1 polymer ?
#
loop_
_entity_poly.entity_id
_entity_poly.type
_entity_poly.pdbx_seq_one_letter_code
_entity_poly.pdbx_strand_id
1 'polypeptide(L)'
;MWEGRRIAYPSSPQPVFIGVPKLFRYPSEGERSRVPAAELHWFAAGTNNRFEDATNAHGPHDVYLVRDGERLARFRFVVLDSSARTDFSSGTSASEGHIHLDGWGCSDVSIADQPGLHWKVEQAGRGVKLFLQGGDVPPESVSLAMRWQRCSQELQLKLPFPSAGGRFFDAKEKPLREGDEIALRHLTGARLRIFDRNPLAPKRYDVSLALGQGKRKMRTADLKIERPISLLSNGSAEIRLIDRKRPAHPPVIARQTHAI
;
A
#
# COMPACT_ATOMS: atom_id res chain seq x y z
N MET A 1 9.71 -0.73 28.58
CA MET A 1 9.45 -0.45 27.14
C MET A 1 9.67 -1.71 26.34
N TRP A 2 8.77 -2.04 25.41
CA TRP A 2 8.95 -3.16 24.48
C TRP A 2 9.74 -2.74 23.25
N GLU A 3 10.77 -3.51 22.93
CA GLU A 3 11.67 -3.26 21.81
C GLU A 3 11.75 -4.48 20.90
N GLY A 4 11.67 -4.25 19.60
CA GLY A 4 11.69 -5.29 18.58
C GLY A 4 11.40 -4.71 17.22
N ARG A 5 11.63 -5.50 16.17
CA ARG A 5 11.30 -5.11 14.80
C ARG A 5 9.79 -5.07 14.64
N ARG A 6 9.26 -3.98 14.07
CA ARG A 6 7.82 -3.80 13.80
C ARG A 6 7.55 -3.83 12.30
N ILE A 7 6.31 -4.15 11.94
CA ILE A 7 5.86 -3.92 10.56
C ILE A 7 5.80 -2.41 10.28
N ALA A 8 5.94 -2.03 9.01
CA ALA A 8 5.84 -0.63 8.58
C ALA A 8 4.39 -0.16 8.34
N TYR A 9 3.42 -1.08 8.44
CA TYR A 9 2.04 -0.83 8.05
C TYR A 9 1.16 -0.48 9.26
N PRO A 10 0.16 0.40 9.09
CA PRO A 10 -0.81 0.69 10.14
C PRO A 10 -1.56 -0.59 10.56
N SER A 11 -1.63 -0.81 11.87
CA SER A 11 -2.36 -1.92 12.48
C SER A 11 -3.22 -1.46 13.65
N SER A 12 -4.33 -2.17 13.88
CA SER A 12 -5.27 -1.89 14.98
C SER A 12 -5.90 -3.19 15.51
N PRO A 13 -6.19 -3.31 16.82
CA PRO A 13 -5.94 -2.32 17.87
C PRO A 13 -4.51 -2.37 18.43
N GLN A 14 -3.72 -3.35 18.01
CA GLN A 14 -2.44 -3.67 18.62
C GLN A 14 -1.26 -3.44 17.66
N PRO A 15 -0.07 -3.07 18.17
CA PRO A 15 1.13 -3.07 17.36
C PRO A 15 1.55 -4.51 17.01
N VAL A 16 2.23 -4.65 15.88
CA VAL A 16 2.70 -5.94 15.37
C VAL A 16 4.22 -5.97 15.34
N PHE A 17 4.80 -7.00 15.96
CA PHE A 17 6.23 -7.27 15.97
C PHE A 17 6.57 -8.44 15.05
N ILE A 18 7.73 -8.37 14.40
CA ILE A 18 8.32 -9.46 13.63
C ILE A 18 9.35 -10.15 14.52
N GLY A 19 9.03 -11.37 14.96
CA GLY A 19 9.76 -12.08 16.02
C GLY A 19 9.43 -11.57 17.43
N VAL A 20 9.87 -12.31 18.43
CA VAL A 20 9.56 -12.04 19.84
C VAL A 20 10.23 -10.74 20.31
N PRO A 21 9.48 -9.70 20.71
CA PRO A 21 10.05 -8.48 21.24
C PRO A 21 10.63 -8.69 22.65
N LYS A 22 11.53 -7.79 23.06
CA LYS A 22 12.18 -7.81 24.38
C LYS A 22 11.62 -6.68 25.23
N LEU A 23 11.32 -6.96 26.50
CA LEU A 23 10.94 -5.93 27.47
C LEU A 23 12.19 -5.42 28.20
N PHE A 24 12.37 -4.10 28.21
CA PHE A 24 13.42 -3.42 28.98
C PHE A 24 12.82 -2.54 30.08
N ARG A 25 13.52 -2.45 31.21
CA ARG A 25 13.23 -1.52 32.30
C ARG A 25 14.16 -0.32 32.22
N TYR A 26 13.61 0.84 32.56
CA TYR A 26 14.30 2.12 32.60
C TYR A 26 14.04 2.72 33.98
N PRO A 27 14.88 2.41 34.98
CA PRO A 27 14.80 3.04 36.30
C PRO A 27 15.16 4.53 36.17
N SER A 28 14.64 5.38 37.06
CA SER A 28 14.95 6.81 37.08
C SER A 28 16.44 7.10 37.36
N GLU A 29 17.12 6.23 38.09
CA GLU A 29 18.53 6.39 38.51
C GLU A 29 19.40 5.17 38.21
N GLY A 30 19.07 4.38 37.17
CA GLY A 30 19.75 3.10 36.95
C GLY A 30 20.01 2.78 35.49
N GLU A 31 20.87 1.77 35.29
CA GLU A 31 21.13 1.24 33.97
C GLU A 31 19.92 0.51 33.40
N ARG A 32 19.75 0.71 32.09
CA ARG A 32 18.78 -0.03 31.29
C ARG A 32 19.05 -1.52 31.43
N SER A 33 18.05 -2.28 31.87
CA SER A 33 18.17 -3.72 32.02
C SER A 33 17.05 -4.46 31.29
N ARG A 34 17.38 -5.65 30.76
CA ARG A 34 16.40 -6.53 30.12
C ARG A 34 15.61 -7.27 31.19
N VAL A 35 14.28 -7.33 31.03
CA VAL A 35 13.44 -8.18 31.87
C VAL A 35 13.68 -9.65 31.52
N PRO A 36 13.97 -10.52 32.52
CA PRO A 36 14.10 -11.95 32.31
C PRO A 36 12.86 -12.55 31.66
N ALA A 37 13.05 -13.50 30.73
CA ALA A 37 11.94 -14.17 30.07
C ALA A 37 11.06 -14.95 31.06
N ALA A 38 11.65 -15.47 32.15
CA ALA A 38 10.91 -16.17 33.20
C ALA A 38 9.89 -15.29 33.94
N GLU A 39 10.10 -13.96 33.97
CA GLU A 39 9.13 -13.00 34.52
C GLU A 39 8.01 -12.65 33.51
N LEU A 40 8.05 -13.17 32.28
CA LEU A 40 7.09 -12.87 31.23
C LEU A 40 6.22 -14.08 30.93
N HIS A 41 4.94 -14.00 31.30
CA HIS A 41 3.98 -15.07 31.03
C HIS A 41 3.15 -14.74 29.79
N TRP A 42 3.21 -15.59 28.78
CA TRP A 42 2.61 -15.39 27.46
C TRP A 42 1.32 -16.20 27.32
N PHE A 43 0.26 -15.57 26.85
CA PHE A 43 -1.02 -16.22 26.58
C PHE A 43 -1.53 -15.86 25.18
N ALA A 44 -2.25 -16.78 24.54
CA ALA A 44 -3.03 -16.42 23.35
C ALA A 44 -4.12 -15.42 23.75
N ALA A 45 -4.20 -14.29 23.05
CA ALA A 45 -5.01 -13.16 23.52
C ALA A 45 -6.48 -13.56 23.72
N GLY A 46 -7.04 -13.12 24.86
CA GLY A 46 -8.42 -13.43 25.23
C GLY A 46 -8.66 -14.87 25.70
N THR A 47 -7.61 -15.65 25.97
CA THR A 47 -7.71 -17.05 26.43
C THR A 47 -6.82 -17.30 27.65
N ASN A 48 -6.97 -18.48 28.26
CA ASN A 48 -6.06 -18.97 29.31
C ASN A 48 -4.97 -19.91 28.77
N ASN A 49 -4.79 -19.98 27.44
CA ASN A 49 -3.79 -20.85 26.81
C ASN A 49 -2.40 -20.22 26.96
N ARG A 50 -1.60 -20.76 27.88
CA ARG A 50 -0.23 -20.31 28.13
C ARG A 50 0.74 -20.91 27.11
N PHE A 51 1.71 -20.11 26.69
CA PHE A 51 2.90 -20.56 25.96
C PHE A 51 4.07 -20.72 26.93
N GLU A 52 4.70 -21.89 26.93
CA GLU A 52 5.95 -22.13 27.67
C GLU A 52 7.17 -21.54 26.95
N ASP A 53 7.12 -21.50 25.61
CA ASP A 53 8.13 -20.90 24.76
C ASP A 53 7.51 -19.78 23.92
N ALA A 54 7.98 -18.55 24.14
CA ALA A 54 7.51 -17.37 23.41
C ALA A 54 7.88 -17.41 21.92
N THR A 55 8.87 -18.20 21.50
CA THR A 55 9.25 -18.32 20.08
C THR A 55 8.17 -19.02 19.24
N ASN A 56 7.32 -19.84 19.88
CA ASN A 56 6.16 -20.49 19.28
C ASN A 56 4.86 -19.67 19.42
N ALA A 57 4.93 -18.52 20.10
CA ALA A 57 3.81 -17.63 20.31
C ALA A 57 3.65 -16.71 19.09
N HIS A 58 2.89 -17.19 18.09
CA HIS A 58 2.51 -16.42 16.91
C HIS A 58 1.04 -15.98 16.99
N GLY A 59 0.76 -14.77 16.52
CA GLY A 59 -0.55 -14.14 16.56
C GLY A 59 -0.71 -13.14 17.70
N PRO A 60 -1.95 -12.79 18.07
CA PRO A 60 -2.23 -11.82 19.14
C PRO A 60 -1.97 -12.42 20.53
N HIS A 61 -1.29 -11.66 21.39
CA HIS A 61 -0.91 -12.11 22.72
C HIS A 61 -1.33 -11.16 23.85
N ASP A 62 -1.67 -11.76 24.97
CA ASP A 62 -1.67 -11.12 26.28
C ASP A 62 -0.39 -11.56 27.01
N VAL A 63 0.48 -10.59 27.31
CA VAL A 63 1.75 -10.86 28.01
C VAL A 63 1.72 -10.19 29.37
N TYR A 64 1.91 -10.97 30.42
CA TYR A 64 1.94 -10.48 31.79
C TYR A 64 3.38 -10.41 32.30
N LEU A 65 3.74 -9.28 32.92
CA LEU A 65 4.91 -9.21 33.78
C LEU A 65 4.53 -9.76 35.15
N VAL A 66 5.17 -10.84 35.57
CA VAL A 66 4.94 -11.50 36.85
C VAL A 66 6.22 -11.46 37.68
N ARG A 67 6.12 -11.00 38.92
CA ARG A 67 7.21 -11.08 39.90
C ARG A 67 6.63 -11.47 41.25
N ASP A 68 7.32 -12.36 41.96
CA ASP A 68 6.91 -12.82 43.29
C ASP A 68 5.46 -13.35 43.35
N GLY A 69 5.01 -13.96 42.23
CA GLY A 69 3.65 -14.49 42.08
C GLY A 69 2.60 -13.45 41.66
N GLU A 70 2.93 -12.17 41.63
CA GLU A 70 1.99 -11.09 41.33
C GLU A 70 2.07 -10.61 39.87
N ARG A 71 0.90 -10.37 39.25
CA ARG A 71 0.80 -9.79 37.90
C ARG A 71 0.92 -8.27 38.00
N LEU A 72 2.11 -7.75 37.69
CA LEU A 72 2.43 -6.33 37.79
C LEU A 72 1.91 -5.51 36.61
N ALA A 73 1.87 -6.10 35.41
CA ALA A 73 1.42 -5.41 34.21
C ALA A 73 0.91 -6.40 33.15
N ARG A 74 0.07 -5.90 32.25
CA ARG A 74 -0.40 -6.62 31.06
C ARG A 74 -0.06 -5.81 29.81
N PHE A 75 0.46 -6.49 28.80
CA PHE A 75 0.78 -5.93 27.49
C PHE A 75 0.05 -6.70 26.40
N ARG A 76 -0.28 -6.01 25.32
CA ARG A 76 -1.00 -6.57 24.17
C ARG A 76 -0.32 -6.18 22.88
N PHE A 77 0.04 -7.18 22.09
CA PHE A 77 0.63 -7.02 20.77
C PHE A 77 0.52 -8.32 19.97
N VAL A 78 0.71 -8.21 18.67
CA VAL A 78 0.79 -9.37 17.77
C VAL A 78 2.26 -9.70 17.51
N VAL A 79 2.61 -10.98 17.50
CA VAL A 79 3.93 -11.49 17.14
C VAL A 79 3.83 -12.33 15.87
N LEU A 80 4.59 -11.98 14.85
CA LEU A 80 4.77 -12.79 13.65
C LEU A 80 6.04 -13.65 13.75
N ASP A 81 6.18 -14.63 12.87
CA ASP A 81 7.42 -15.38 12.71
C ASP A 81 8.61 -14.42 12.51
N SER A 82 9.77 -14.76 13.07
CA SER A 82 10.99 -13.93 12.91
C SER A 82 11.43 -13.74 11.46
N SER A 83 11.05 -14.66 10.59
CA SER A 83 11.28 -14.68 9.15
C SER A 83 10.13 -14.09 8.33
N ALA A 84 9.08 -13.56 8.97
CA ALA A 84 7.90 -13.04 8.27
C ALA A 84 8.24 -11.91 7.30
N ARG A 85 7.58 -11.92 6.14
CA ARG A 85 7.79 -10.98 5.03
C ARG A 85 6.45 -10.50 4.48
N THR A 86 6.49 -9.34 3.84
CA THR A 86 5.37 -8.79 3.09
C THR A 86 5.90 -8.32 1.75
N ASP A 87 5.50 -9.01 0.69
CA ASP A 87 5.92 -8.73 -0.66
C ASP A 87 4.76 -8.16 -1.48
N PHE A 88 5.05 -7.16 -2.32
CA PHE A 88 4.10 -6.53 -3.22
C PHE A 88 4.57 -6.75 -4.65
N SER A 89 3.63 -7.04 -5.53
CA SER A 89 3.93 -7.24 -6.94
C SER A 89 2.77 -6.77 -7.78
N SER A 90 3.09 -5.88 -8.71
CA SER A 90 2.11 -5.33 -9.63
C SER A 90 1.81 -6.35 -10.74
N GLY A 91 0.57 -6.33 -11.22
CA GLY A 91 0.11 -7.17 -12.32
C GLY A 91 0.54 -6.63 -13.68
N THR A 92 -0.10 -7.16 -14.73
CA THR A 92 0.08 -6.68 -16.11
C THR A 92 -0.55 -5.31 -16.33
N SER A 93 -1.57 -4.95 -15.54
CA SER A 93 -2.23 -3.65 -15.55
C SER A 93 -2.05 -2.88 -14.23
N ALA A 94 -2.20 -1.56 -14.26
CA ALA A 94 -2.14 -0.71 -13.07
C ALA A 94 -3.26 -1.01 -12.05
N SER A 95 -4.30 -1.74 -12.47
CA SER A 95 -5.43 -2.14 -11.62
C SER A 95 -5.28 -3.55 -11.07
N GLU A 96 -4.16 -4.22 -11.32
CA GLU A 96 -3.90 -5.58 -10.89
C GLU A 96 -2.65 -5.64 -10.02
N GLY A 97 -2.67 -6.55 -9.05
CA GLY A 97 -1.46 -6.94 -8.36
C GLY A 97 -1.74 -7.96 -7.27
N HIS A 98 -0.68 -8.32 -6.58
CA HIS A 98 -0.74 -9.27 -5.50
C HIS A 98 0.12 -8.84 -4.31
N ILE A 99 -0.34 -9.27 -3.14
CA ILE A 99 0.35 -9.10 -1.86
C ILE A 99 0.58 -10.51 -1.32
N HIS A 100 1.81 -10.81 -0.91
CA HIS A 100 2.17 -12.05 -0.26
C HIS A 100 2.59 -11.80 1.19
N LEU A 101 1.92 -12.46 2.12
CA LEU A 101 2.17 -12.38 3.55
C LEU A 101 2.78 -13.70 4.04
N ASP A 102 4.08 -13.89 3.83
CA ASP A 102 4.80 -15.11 4.25
C ASP A 102 5.14 -15.08 5.75
N GLY A 103 4.93 -16.20 6.45
CA GLY A 103 5.27 -16.34 7.87
C GLY A 103 4.37 -15.53 8.82
N TRP A 104 3.21 -15.06 8.35
CA TRP A 104 2.25 -14.34 9.20
C TRP A 104 1.47 -15.28 10.13
N GLY A 105 1.36 -16.57 9.80
CA GLY A 105 0.74 -17.59 10.64
C GLY A 105 -0.76 -17.41 10.88
N CYS A 106 -1.41 -16.51 10.14
CA CYS A 106 -2.85 -16.31 10.20
C CYS A 106 -3.57 -17.51 9.59
N SER A 107 -4.70 -17.88 10.19
CA SER A 107 -5.53 -18.98 9.71
C SER A 107 -6.62 -18.53 8.75
N ASP A 108 -7.01 -17.27 8.85
CA ASP A 108 -8.03 -16.66 8.01
C ASP A 108 -7.71 -15.19 7.81
N VAL A 109 -8.01 -14.71 6.59
CA VAL A 109 -7.83 -13.32 6.18
C VAL A 109 -9.02 -12.92 5.33
N SER A 110 -9.74 -11.91 5.78
CA SER A 110 -10.79 -11.26 5.01
C SER A 110 -10.37 -9.85 4.61
N ILE A 111 -10.77 -9.42 3.42
CA ILE A 111 -10.54 -8.06 2.92
C ILE A 111 -11.85 -7.30 3.06
N ALA A 112 -11.79 -6.07 3.58
CA ALA A 112 -12.97 -5.22 3.70
C ALA A 112 -13.53 -4.86 2.32
N ASP A 113 -14.85 -4.89 2.19
CA ASP A 113 -15.53 -4.54 0.94
C ASP A 113 -15.21 -3.10 0.54
N GLN A 114 -14.78 -2.92 -0.72
CA GLN A 114 -14.52 -1.63 -1.32
C GLN A 114 -15.14 -1.59 -2.73
N PRO A 115 -15.80 -0.49 -3.13
CA PRO A 115 -16.41 -0.38 -4.45
C PRO A 115 -15.40 -0.61 -5.58
N GLY A 116 -15.73 -1.53 -6.50
CA GLY A 116 -14.88 -1.83 -7.66
C GLY A 116 -13.58 -2.56 -7.34
N LEU A 117 -13.40 -3.05 -6.11
CA LEU A 117 -12.33 -3.98 -5.77
C LEU A 117 -12.89 -5.40 -5.85
N HIS A 118 -12.17 -6.27 -6.54
CA HIS A 118 -12.36 -7.71 -6.53
C HIS A 118 -11.09 -8.35 -5.98
N TRP A 119 -11.24 -9.43 -5.21
CA TRP A 119 -10.11 -10.10 -4.61
C TRP A 119 -10.30 -11.60 -4.52
N LYS A 120 -9.18 -12.30 -4.45
CA LYS A 120 -9.09 -13.71 -4.10
C LYS A 120 -8.00 -13.89 -3.06
N VAL A 121 -8.30 -14.64 -2.01
CA VAL A 121 -7.32 -15.02 -0.99
C VAL A 121 -7.00 -16.50 -1.18
N GLU A 122 -5.71 -16.81 -1.27
CA GLU A 122 -5.21 -18.18 -1.37
C GLU A 122 -4.22 -18.46 -0.24
N GLN A 123 -4.33 -19.63 0.37
CA GLN A 123 -3.33 -20.10 1.31
C GLN A 123 -2.06 -20.51 0.55
N ALA A 124 -0.90 -20.05 1.02
CA ALA A 124 0.38 -20.23 0.35
C ALA A 124 1.46 -20.62 1.37
N GLY A 125 1.67 -21.93 1.56
CA GLY A 125 2.70 -22.43 2.49
C GLY A 125 2.47 -21.94 3.93
N ARG A 126 3.38 -21.11 4.45
CA ARG A 126 3.32 -20.52 5.81
C ARG A 126 2.60 -19.17 5.86
N GLY A 127 1.91 -18.80 4.78
CA GLY A 127 1.35 -17.47 4.59
C GLY A 127 0.11 -17.46 3.71
N VAL A 128 -0.29 -16.25 3.32
CA VAL A 128 -1.41 -16.03 2.39
C VAL A 128 -0.98 -15.18 1.21
N LYS A 129 -1.58 -15.46 0.04
CA LYS A 129 -1.45 -14.64 -1.15
C LYS A 129 -2.80 -14.00 -1.47
N LEU A 130 -2.77 -12.68 -1.63
CA LEU A 130 -3.93 -11.86 -1.98
C LEU A 130 -3.78 -11.45 -3.43
N PHE A 131 -4.74 -11.84 -4.27
CA PHE A 131 -4.86 -11.37 -5.64
C PHE A 131 -5.90 -10.27 -5.67
N LEU A 132 -5.51 -9.10 -6.19
CA LEU A 132 -6.31 -7.89 -6.14
C LEU A 132 -6.55 -7.35 -7.55
N GLN A 133 -7.80 -7.04 -7.84
CA GLN A 133 -8.25 -6.42 -9.08
C GLN A 133 -9.09 -5.20 -8.73
N GLY A 134 -8.54 -4.01 -8.95
CA GLY A 134 -9.29 -2.75 -8.85
C GLY A 134 -10.04 -2.42 -10.14
N GLY A 135 -10.89 -1.40 -10.06
CA GLY A 135 -11.54 -0.77 -11.20
C GLY A 135 -10.59 0.15 -11.97
N ASP A 136 -11.16 1.15 -12.67
CA ASP A 136 -10.38 2.10 -13.48
C ASP A 136 -9.40 2.94 -12.67
N VAL A 137 -9.75 3.23 -11.42
CA VAL A 137 -8.87 3.87 -10.45
C VAL A 137 -8.69 2.88 -9.29
N PRO A 138 -7.51 2.26 -9.13
CA PRO A 138 -7.28 1.36 -8.02
C PRO A 138 -7.30 2.13 -6.69
N PRO A 139 -7.78 1.50 -5.59
CA PRO A 139 -7.75 2.13 -4.28
C PRO A 139 -6.30 2.43 -3.84
N GLU A 140 -6.12 3.36 -2.91
CA GLU A 140 -4.79 3.63 -2.33
C GLU A 140 -4.29 2.48 -1.47
N SER A 141 -5.22 1.80 -0.81
CA SER A 141 -4.93 0.76 0.18
C SER A 141 -6.08 -0.22 0.31
N VAL A 142 -5.77 -1.45 0.69
CA VAL A 142 -6.72 -2.46 1.10
C VAL A 142 -6.66 -2.62 2.62
N SER A 143 -7.82 -2.85 3.25
CA SER A 143 -7.92 -3.15 4.67
C SER A 143 -8.19 -4.63 4.85
N LEU A 144 -7.38 -5.28 5.68
CA LEU A 144 -7.45 -6.70 5.96
C LEU A 144 -7.84 -6.89 7.42
N ALA A 145 -8.70 -7.86 7.66
CA ALA A 145 -8.99 -8.44 8.96
C ALA A 145 -8.35 -9.82 9.03
N MET A 146 -7.43 -10.02 9.96
CA MET A 146 -6.63 -11.23 10.10
C MET A 146 -6.95 -11.94 11.41
N ARG A 147 -7.09 -13.26 11.34
CA ARG A 147 -7.43 -14.14 12.47
C ARG A 147 -6.41 -15.26 12.59
N TRP A 148 -6.13 -15.68 13.83
CA TRP A 148 -5.23 -16.78 14.16
C TRP A 148 -6.00 -17.90 14.85
N GLN A 149 -5.56 -19.15 14.65
CA GLN A 149 -6.09 -20.28 15.41
C GLN A 149 -5.89 -20.03 16.92
N ARG A 150 -6.86 -20.46 17.73
CA ARG A 150 -6.81 -20.41 19.21
C ARG A 150 -6.77 -18.99 19.80
N CYS A 151 -7.13 -17.96 19.04
CA CYS A 151 -7.28 -16.59 19.52
C CYS A 151 -8.64 -16.02 19.10
N SER A 152 -9.27 -15.25 19.98
CA SER A 152 -10.55 -14.57 19.69
C SER A 152 -10.37 -13.13 19.18
N GLN A 153 -9.14 -12.64 19.17
CA GLN A 153 -8.82 -11.27 18.76
C GLN A 153 -8.44 -11.23 17.28
N GLU A 154 -8.98 -10.23 16.60
CA GLU A 154 -8.72 -9.95 15.21
C GLU A 154 -7.74 -8.77 15.09
N LEU A 155 -6.86 -8.84 14.09
CA LEU A 155 -6.00 -7.73 13.72
C LEU A 155 -6.52 -7.07 12.45
N GLN A 156 -6.73 -5.76 12.51
CA GLN A 156 -6.94 -4.91 11.34
C GLN A 156 -5.59 -4.42 10.82
N LEU A 157 -5.35 -4.57 9.53
CA LEU A 157 -4.12 -4.20 8.85
C LEU A 157 -4.44 -3.40 7.58
N LYS A 158 -3.76 -2.27 7.36
CA LYS A 158 -3.92 -1.47 6.14
C LYS A 158 -2.68 -1.57 5.27
N LEU A 159 -2.81 -2.16 4.08
CA LEU A 159 -1.71 -2.36 3.14
C LEU A 159 -1.90 -1.50 1.88
N PRO A 160 -0.83 -0.97 1.27
CA PRO A 160 -0.95 -0.26 0.00
C PRO A 160 -1.44 -1.22 -1.09
N PHE A 161 -2.28 -0.71 -2.01
CA PHE A 161 -2.65 -1.48 -3.19
C PHE A 161 -1.41 -1.56 -4.12
N PRO A 162 -0.99 -2.75 -4.58
CA PRO A 162 0.25 -2.95 -5.34
C PRO A 162 0.18 -2.48 -6.80
N SER A 163 -0.34 -1.28 -7.09
CA SER A 163 -0.45 -0.76 -8.45
C SER A 163 0.89 -0.23 -8.97
N ALA A 164 1.21 -0.56 -10.22
CA ALA A 164 2.27 0.09 -11.01
C ALA A 164 1.81 0.17 -12.48
N GLY A 165 1.95 1.33 -13.12
CA GLY A 165 1.59 1.53 -14.52
C GLY A 165 0.78 2.79 -14.79
N GLY A 166 0.34 2.96 -16.04
CA GLY A 166 -0.50 4.08 -16.44
C GLY A 166 -1.70 3.66 -17.28
N ARG A 167 -2.74 4.48 -17.29
CA ARG A 167 -3.96 4.30 -18.07
C ARG A 167 -4.36 5.63 -18.72
N PHE A 168 -4.75 5.56 -19.99
CA PHE A 168 -5.24 6.71 -20.73
C PHE A 168 -6.75 6.85 -20.57
N PHE A 169 -7.23 8.08 -20.55
CA PHE A 169 -8.63 8.46 -20.46
C PHE A 169 -8.93 9.53 -21.51
N ASP A 170 -10.12 9.47 -22.11
CA ASP A 170 -10.59 10.52 -22.99
C ASP A 170 -11.09 11.75 -22.19
N ALA A 171 -11.53 12.79 -22.91
CA ALA A 171 -12.05 14.01 -22.29
C ALA A 171 -13.33 13.80 -21.45
N LYS A 172 -13.99 12.65 -21.58
CA LYS A 172 -15.20 12.25 -20.83
C LYS A 172 -14.89 11.28 -19.69
N GLU A 173 -13.60 11.12 -19.33
CA GLU A 173 -13.14 10.19 -18.28
C GLU A 173 -13.37 8.71 -18.64
N LYS A 174 -13.58 8.38 -19.91
CA LYS A 174 -13.68 6.99 -20.35
C LYS A 174 -12.27 6.43 -20.60
N PRO A 175 -11.93 5.24 -20.07
CA PRO A 175 -10.65 4.59 -20.36
C PRO A 175 -10.45 4.36 -21.86
N LEU A 176 -9.27 4.72 -22.36
CA LEU A 176 -8.78 4.38 -23.69
C LEU A 176 -7.96 3.10 -23.59
N ARG A 177 -8.31 2.11 -24.41
CA ARG A 177 -7.66 0.80 -24.46
C ARG A 177 -6.58 0.78 -25.53
N GLU A 178 -5.68 -0.19 -25.41
CA GLU A 178 -4.71 -0.47 -26.46
C GLU A 178 -5.44 -0.76 -27.77
N GLY A 179 -5.02 -0.08 -28.84
CA GLY A 179 -5.63 -0.20 -30.16
C GLY A 179 -6.84 0.72 -30.41
N ASP A 180 -7.31 1.47 -29.42
CA ASP A 180 -8.36 2.48 -29.64
C ASP A 180 -7.85 3.57 -30.58
N GLU A 181 -8.60 3.85 -31.65
CA GLU A 181 -8.33 4.96 -32.55
C GLU A 181 -8.97 6.24 -32.02
N ILE A 182 -8.14 7.24 -31.68
CA ILE A 182 -8.59 8.56 -31.25
C ILE A 182 -8.30 9.60 -32.33
N ALA A 183 -9.34 10.33 -32.75
CA ALA A 183 -9.16 11.46 -33.65
C ALA A 183 -8.33 12.56 -32.95
N LEU A 184 -7.44 13.23 -33.69
CA LEU A 184 -6.55 14.28 -33.15
C LEU A 184 -7.31 15.36 -32.33
N ARG A 185 -8.52 15.74 -32.77
CA ARG A 185 -9.38 16.69 -32.06
C ARG A 185 -9.80 16.22 -30.65
N HIS A 186 -9.90 14.91 -30.43
CA HIS A 186 -10.30 14.31 -29.15
C HIS A 186 -9.09 14.05 -28.22
N LEU A 187 -7.85 14.22 -28.69
CA LEU A 187 -6.69 14.28 -27.79
C LEU A 187 -6.73 15.50 -26.87
N THR A 188 -7.43 16.56 -27.27
CA THR A 188 -7.68 17.71 -26.40
C THR A 188 -8.59 17.27 -25.25
N GLY A 189 -8.05 17.29 -24.02
CA GLY A 189 -8.74 16.83 -22.82
C GLY A 189 -8.47 15.35 -22.46
N ALA A 190 -7.79 14.59 -23.32
CA ALA A 190 -7.32 13.26 -22.98
C ALA A 190 -6.19 13.32 -21.94
N ARG A 191 -6.17 12.34 -21.03
CA ARG A 191 -5.25 12.31 -19.89
C ARG A 191 -4.62 10.95 -19.72
N LEU A 192 -3.35 10.92 -19.32
CA LEU A 192 -2.68 9.74 -18.81
C LEU A 192 -2.65 9.83 -17.28
N ARG A 193 -3.22 8.85 -16.59
CA ARG A 193 -3.04 8.68 -15.15
C ARG A 193 -2.03 7.59 -14.90
N ILE A 194 -1.07 7.84 -14.03
CA ILE A 194 -0.07 6.87 -13.59
C ILE A 194 -0.27 6.60 -12.12
N PHE A 195 -0.14 5.33 -11.76
CA PHE A 195 -0.19 4.83 -10.40
C PHE A 195 1.05 4.00 -10.16
N ASP A 196 1.84 4.36 -9.17
CA ASP A 196 2.92 3.55 -8.61
C ASP A 196 2.86 3.64 -7.10
N ARG A 197 2.17 2.66 -6.52
CA ARG A 197 2.01 2.49 -5.08
C ARG A 197 2.68 1.21 -4.61
N ASN A 198 3.50 0.58 -5.45
CA ASN A 198 4.28 -0.58 -5.06
C ASN A 198 5.48 -0.11 -4.23
N PRO A 199 5.49 -0.35 -2.90
CA PRO A 199 6.53 0.20 -2.03
C PRO A 199 7.91 -0.47 -2.26
N LEU A 200 7.95 -1.64 -2.91
CA LEU A 200 9.18 -2.42 -3.09
C LEU A 200 9.84 -2.20 -4.45
N ALA A 201 9.08 -1.71 -5.44
CA ALA A 201 9.58 -1.56 -6.81
C ALA A 201 9.10 -0.25 -7.44
N PRO A 202 9.43 0.92 -6.86
CA PRO A 202 9.07 2.21 -7.45
C PRO A 202 9.73 2.34 -8.83
N LYS A 203 8.93 2.60 -9.86
CA LYS A 203 9.40 2.76 -11.23
C LYS A 203 9.50 4.23 -11.61
N ARG A 204 10.46 4.52 -12.50
CA ARG A 204 10.46 5.77 -13.26
C ARG A 204 9.58 5.58 -14.49
N TYR A 205 8.75 6.57 -14.77
CA TYR A 205 7.87 6.56 -15.93
C TYR A 205 8.27 7.65 -16.90
N ASP A 206 8.32 7.28 -18.17
CA ASP A 206 8.48 8.17 -19.31
C ASP A 206 7.29 7.94 -20.25
N VAL A 207 6.65 9.03 -20.70
CA VAL A 207 5.64 8.93 -21.76
C VAL A 207 6.34 9.07 -23.10
N SER A 208 5.99 8.23 -24.07
CA SER A 208 6.33 8.44 -25.48
C SER A 208 5.05 8.60 -26.30
N LEU A 209 4.94 9.69 -27.05
CA LEU A 209 3.85 9.93 -27.98
C LEU A 209 4.36 9.72 -29.41
N ALA A 210 3.55 9.10 -30.27
CA ALA A 210 3.86 8.94 -31.69
C ALA A 210 2.58 9.10 -32.53
N LEU A 211 2.70 9.72 -33.70
CA LEU A 211 1.59 9.90 -34.63
C LEU A 211 1.60 8.79 -35.67
N GLY A 212 0.47 8.12 -35.89
CA GLY A 212 0.29 7.11 -36.93
C GLY A 212 -0.99 7.33 -37.73
N GLN A 213 -1.07 6.78 -38.94
CA GLN A 213 -2.31 6.68 -39.72
C GLN A 213 -2.80 5.23 -39.70
N GLY A 214 -3.80 4.95 -38.87
CA GLY A 214 -4.41 3.61 -38.72
C GLY A 214 -3.37 2.53 -38.38
N LYS A 215 -3.56 1.31 -38.94
CA LYS A 215 -2.62 0.17 -38.75
C LYS A 215 -1.27 0.32 -39.46
N ARG A 216 -1.04 1.41 -40.21
CA ARG A 216 0.25 1.67 -40.87
C ARG A 216 1.09 2.59 -39.99
N LYS A 217 2.17 2.02 -39.41
CA LYS A 217 3.25 2.83 -38.84
C LYS A 217 3.84 3.70 -39.95
N MET A 218 3.65 5.00 -39.86
CA MET A 218 4.22 5.95 -40.82
C MET A 218 5.72 6.05 -40.54
N ARG A 219 6.57 5.95 -41.57
CA ARG A 219 8.03 6.17 -41.51
C ARG A 219 8.40 7.67 -41.42
N THR A 220 7.52 8.49 -40.86
CA THR A 220 7.70 9.94 -40.76
C THR A 220 8.15 10.29 -39.35
N ALA A 221 9.43 10.68 -39.25
CA ALA A 221 10.09 11.40 -38.16
C ALA A 221 9.39 11.27 -36.80
N ASP A 222 9.89 10.33 -36.00
CA ASP A 222 9.49 10.07 -34.63
C ASP A 222 9.40 11.37 -33.82
N LEU A 223 8.19 11.95 -33.71
CA LEU A 223 7.92 13.00 -32.75
C LEU A 223 7.81 12.37 -31.36
N LYS A 224 8.88 11.70 -30.94
CA LYS A 224 9.00 11.01 -29.66
C LYS A 224 9.30 12.06 -28.61
N ILE A 225 8.25 12.56 -27.98
CA ILE A 225 8.39 13.41 -26.81
C ILE A 225 8.49 12.49 -25.60
N GLU A 226 9.69 12.35 -25.05
CA GLU A 226 9.91 11.74 -23.74
C GLU A 226 9.82 12.81 -22.66
N ARG A 227 8.97 12.59 -21.67
CA ARG A 227 8.92 13.44 -20.48
C ARG A 227 8.98 12.58 -19.22
N PRO A 228 9.93 12.85 -18.31
CA PRO A 228 9.94 12.21 -17.01
C PRO A 228 8.73 12.67 -16.22
N ILE A 229 8.20 11.77 -15.41
CA ILE A 229 6.94 11.97 -14.70
C ILE A 229 7.22 11.93 -13.21
N SER A 230 6.98 13.05 -12.54
CA SER A 230 7.04 13.14 -11.09
C SER A 230 5.71 12.67 -10.51
N LEU A 231 5.77 11.66 -9.65
CA LEU A 231 4.61 11.20 -8.88
C LEU A 231 4.38 12.12 -7.69
N LEU A 232 3.11 12.30 -7.34
CA LEU A 232 2.69 12.88 -6.07
C LEU A 232 3.07 11.93 -4.91
N SER A 233 3.02 12.43 -3.68
CA SER A 233 3.32 11.64 -2.47
C SER A 233 2.43 10.41 -2.29
N ASN A 234 1.24 10.38 -2.88
CA ASN A 234 0.34 9.23 -2.88
C ASN A 234 0.59 8.23 -4.03
N GLY A 235 1.72 8.37 -4.73
CA GLY A 235 2.12 7.49 -5.82
C GLY A 235 1.34 7.67 -7.12
N SER A 236 0.61 8.78 -7.29
CA SER A 236 -0.15 9.04 -8.51
C SER A 236 0.37 10.23 -9.31
N ALA A 237 0.15 10.24 -10.62
CA ALA A 237 0.34 11.42 -11.47
C ALA A 237 -0.75 11.48 -12.55
N GLU A 238 -1.09 12.68 -12.99
CA GLU A 238 -1.96 12.91 -14.14
C GLU A 238 -1.26 13.83 -15.14
N ILE A 239 -1.25 13.44 -16.42
CA ILE A 239 -0.66 14.19 -17.52
C ILE A 239 -1.74 14.44 -18.55
N ARG A 240 -1.93 15.70 -18.91
CA ARG A 240 -2.79 16.07 -20.03
C ARG A 240 -2.00 15.97 -21.33
N LEU A 241 -2.51 15.20 -22.28
CA LEU A 241 -1.76 14.91 -23.52
C LEU A 241 -1.65 16.13 -24.43
N ILE A 242 -2.69 16.97 -24.44
CA ILE A 242 -2.71 18.27 -25.10
C ILE A 242 -3.42 19.27 -24.18
N ASP A 243 -2.69 20.23 -23.64
CA ASP A 243 -3.26 21.43 -23.05
C ASP A 243 -3.28 22.57 -24.09
N ARG A 244 -4.46 23.15 -24.36
CA ARG A 244 -4.52 24.45 -25.02
C ARG A 244 -3.96 25.50 -24.05
N LYS A 245 -2.71 25.91 -24.21
CA LYS A 245 -2.31 27.24 -23.73
C LYS A 245 -3.16 28.27 -24.49
N ARG A 246 -4.12 28.91 -23.80
CA ARG A 246 -4.59 30.23 -24.26
C ARG A 246 -3.37 31.17 -24.22
N PRO A 247 -3.08 31.97 -25.25
CA PRO A 247 -2.12 33.05 -25.09
C PRO A 247 -2.67 33.99 -24.01
N ALA A 248 -1.83 34.26 -23.00
CA ALA A 248 -2.08 35.34 -22.06
C ALA A 248 -1.96 36.66 -22.84
N HIS A 249 -3.09 37.22 -23.26
CA HIS A 249 -3.19 38.65 -23.51
C HIS A 249 -4.06 39.27 -22.41
N PRO A 250 -3.55 40.27 -21.67
CA PRO A 250 -4.43 41.11 -20.89
C PRO A 250 -5.29 41.95 -21.84
N PRO A 251 -6.52 42.34 -21.45
CA PRO A 251 -7.28 43.31 -22.24
C PRO A 251 -6.52 44.64 -22.23
N VAL A 252 -6.09 45.09 -23.41
CA VAL A 252 -5.69 46.48 -23.64
C VAL A 252 -6.96 47.31 -23.54
N ILE A 253 -7.16 47.96 -22.39
CA ILE A 253 -8.15 49.03 -22.26
C ILE A 253 -7.52 50.25 -22.93
N ALA A 254 -7.86 50.48 -24.20
CA ALA A 254 -7.58 51.74 -24.86
C ALA A 254 -8.53 52.80 -24.27
N ARG A 255 -8.02 53.65 -23.37
CA ARG A 255 -8.65 54.92 -23.04
C ARG A 255 -8.29 55.92 -24.12
N GLN A 256 -9.27 56.37 -24.89
CA GLN A 256 -9.15 57.61 -25.66
C GLN A 256 -9.17 58.79 -24.68
N THR A 257 -8.07 59.52 -24.60
CA THR A 257 -8.04 60.90 -24.14
C THR A 257 -7.69 61.76 -25.34
N HIS A 258 -8.62 62.61 -25.78
CA HIS A 258 -8.30 63.84 -26.49
C HIS A 258 -8.77 64.99 -25.61
N ALA A 259 -7.84 65.90 -25.32
CA ALA A 259 -8.09 67.20 -24.75
C ALA A 259 -8.14 68.20 -25.91
N ILE A 260 -9.26 68.90 -26.06
CA ILE A 260 -9.34 70.37 -26.08
C ILE A 260 -10.63 70.73 -25.35
#